data_AF-A0A7J2ZLN2-F1
#
_entry.id   AF-A0A7J2ZLN2-F1
#
_cell.length_a   1.000
_cell.length_b   1.000
_cell.length_c   1.000
_cell.angle_alpha   90.00
_cell.angle_beta   90.00
_cell.angle_gamma   90.00
#
_symmetry.space_group_name_H-M   'P 1'
#
loop_
_entity.id
_entity.type
_entity.pdbx_description
1 polymer ?
#
loop_
_entity_poly.entity_id
_entity_poly.type
_entity_poly.pdbx_seq_one_letter_code
_entity_poly.pdbx_strand_id
1 'polypeptide(L)'
;MVIERIFSQISLCSKNYQKWKELALTSDDKEKMKKYMEKAFFWLELQTAFLALWAIENLSKNDPEIEERIVIAKSNLSKKLADYAKKILNEIKW
;
A
#
# COMPACT_ATOMS: atom_id res chain seq x y z
N MET A 1 15.30 -13.73 -3.71
CA MET A 1 15.05 -12.99 -2.45
C MET A 1 14.45 -11.60 -2.62
N VAL A 2 15.08 -10.60 -3.27
CA VAL A 2 14.50 -9.22 -3.33
C VAL A 2 13.20 -9.15 -4.15
N ILE A 3 13.16 -9.85 -5.30
CA ILE A 3 11.99 -9.89 -6.20
C ILE A 3 10.77 -10.55 -5.52
N GLU A 4 10.97 -11.61 -4.72
CA GLU A 4 9.86 -12.30 -4.04
C GLU A 4 9.19 -11.39 -2.99
N ARG A 5 9.96 -10.48 -2.38
CA ARG A 5 9.45 -9.58 -1.34
C ARG A 5 8.48 -8.53 -1.90
N ILE A 6 8.77 -7.93 -3.05
CA ILE A 6 7.90 -6.88 -3.61
C ILE A 6 6.62 -7.45 -4.20
N PHE A 7 6.68 -8.64 -4.82
CA PHE A 7 5.47 -9.35 -5.28
C PHE A 7 4.57 -9.77 -4.12
N SER A 8 5.14 -10.20 -2.98
CA SER A 8 4.32 -10.49 -1.79
C SER A 8 3.66 -9.22 -1.22
N GLN A 9 4.34 -8.07 -1.24
CA GLN A 9 3.76 -6.77 -0.86
C GLN A 9 2.62 -6.34 -1.79
N ILE A 10 2.80 -6.45 -3.11
CA ILE A 10 1.78 -6.14 -4.11
C ILE A 10 0.56 -7.06 -3.93
N SER A 11 0.78 -8.37 -3.72
CA SER A 11 -0.28 -9.33 -3.48
C SER A 11 -1.07 -9.01 -2.20
N LEU A 12 -0.37 -8.65 -1.11
CA LEU A 12 -1.00 -8.23 0.14
C LEU A 12 -1.87 -6.98 -0.06
N CYS A 13 -1.37 -5.98 -0.77
CA CYS A 13 -2.12 -4.76 -1.06
C CYS A 13 -3.36 -5.08 -1.89
N SER A 14 -3.23 -5.90 -2.93
CA SER A 14 -4.35 -6.32 -3.78
C SER A 14 -5.44 -7.04 -2.98
N LYS A 15 -5.07 -8.00 -2.11
CA LYS A 15 -6.02 -8.71 -1.23
C LYS A 15 -6.78 -7.75 -0.32
N ASN A 16 -6.09 -6.80 0.30
CA ASN A 16 -6.73 -5.83 1.17
C ASN A 16 -7.62 -4.85 0.39
N TYR A 17 -7.16 -4.37 -0.77
CA TYR A 17 -7.97 -3.54 -1.65
C TYR A 17 -9.29 -4.24 -2.02
N GLN A 18 -9.24 -5.48 -2.48
CA GLN A 18 -10.44 -6.24 -2.85
C GLN A 18 -11.38 -6.40 -1.65
N LYS A 19 -10.85 -6.78 -0.48
CA LYS A 19 -11.64 -6.90 0.76
C LYS A 19 -12.37 -5.60 1.10
N TRP A 20 -11.66 -4.47 1.15
CA TRP A 20 -12.27 -3.20 1.53
C TRP A 20 -13.21 -2.65 0.47
N LYS A 21 -12.90 -2.87 -0.81
CA LYS A 21 -13.80 -2.54 -1.92
C LYS A 21 -15.11 -3.31 -1.82
N GLU A 22 -15.03 -4.62 -1.60
CA GLU A 22 -16.21 -5.47 -1.46
C GLU A 22 -17.08 -5.02 -0.28
N LEU A 23 -16.47 -4.84 0.90
CA LEU A 23 -17.18 -4.32 2.08
C LEU A 23 -17.83 -2.95 1.84
N ALA A 24 -17.18 -2.07 1.08
CA ALA A 24 -17.76 -0.79 0.71
C ALA A 24 -18.98 -0.94 -0.19
N LEU A 25 -18.88 -1.77 -1.23
CA LEU A 25 -19.95 -1.96 -2.22
C LEU A 25 -21.17 -2.69 -1.64
N THR A 26 -20.99 -3.50 -0.60
CA THR A 26 -22.07 -4.24 0.06
C THR A 26 -22.64 -3.55 1.30
N SER A 27 -22.18 -2.34 1.64
CA SER A 27 -22.64 -1.66 2.85
C SER A 27 -23.80 -0.72 2.55
N ASP A 28 -24.93 -0.95 3.23
CA ASP A 28 -26.11 -0.06 3.16
C ASP A 28 -25.96 1.21 4.02
N ASP A 29 -24.94 1.24 4.89
CA ASP A 29 -24.61 2.37 5.75
C ASP A 29 -23.59 3.27 5.04
N LYS A 30 -24.03 4.49 4.69
CA LYS A 30 -23.21 5.46 3.97
C LYS A 30 -21.91 5.83 4.69
N GLU A 31 -21.92 5.86 6.03
CA GLU A 31 -20.73 6.22 6.80
C GLU A 31 -19.71 5.06 6.79
N LYS A 32 -20.20 3.82 6.96
CA LYS A 32 -19.35 2.62 6.83
C LYS A 32 -18.81 2.46 5.42
N MET A 33 -19.65 2.65 4.40
CA MET A 33 -19.24 2.63 3.00
C MET A 33 -18.08 3.60 2.76
N LYS A 34 -18.19 4.85 3.22
CA LYS A 34 -17.12 5.85 3.11
C LYS A 34 -15.82 5.38 3.78
N LYS A 35 -15.90 4.89 5.02
CA LYS A 35 -14.74 4.37 5.76
C LYS A 35 -14.08 3.19 5.03
N TYR A 36 -14.86 2.28 4.46
CA TYR A 36 -14.35 1.15 3.69
C TYR A 36 -13.71 1.60 2.37
N MET A 37 -14.30 2.57 1.66
CA MET A 37 -13.68 3.16 0.47
C MET A 37 -12.33 3.83 0.78
N GLU A 38 -12.23 4.60 1.87
CA GLU A 38 -10.95 5.20 2.28
C GLU A 38 -9.88 4.15 2.53
N LYS A 39 -10.24 3.02 3.17
CA LYS A 39 -9.32 1.90 3.37
C LYS A 39 -8.96 1.24 2.03
N ALA A 40 -9.91 1.02 1.13
CA ALA A 40 -9.65 0.47 -0.19
C ALA A 40 -8.66 1.36 -0.98
N PHE A 41 -8.89 2.67 -1.02
CA PHE A 41 -8.01 3.60 -1.73
C PHE A 41 -6.60 3.64 -1.16
N PHE A 42 -6.46 3.57 0.17
CA PHE A 42 -5.13 3.45 0.78
C PHE A 42 -4.35 2.24 0.23
N TRP A 43 -4.97 1.06 0.19
CA TRP A 43 -4.31 -0.15 -0.29
C TRP A 43 -4.03 -0.12 -1.80
N LEU A 44 -4.92 0.48 -2.60
CA LEU A 44 -4.71 0.65 -4.03
C LEU A 44 -3.54 1.61 -4.32
N GLU A 45 -3.47 2.73 -3.60
CA GLU A 45 -2.37 3.69 -3.71
C GLU A 45 -1.03 3.02 -3.34
N LEU A 46 -1.01 2.26 -2.24
CA LEU A 46 0.19 1.56 -1.79
C LEU A 46 0.62 0.47 -2.80
N GLN A 47 -0.33 -0.29 -3.36
CA GLN A 47 -0.07 -1.26 -4.43
C GLN A 47 0.59 -0.58 -5.64
N THR A 48 0.04 0.56 -6.06
CA THR A 48 0.52 1.31 -7.24
C THR A 48 1.92 1.84 -7.00
N ALA A 49 2.21 2.34 -5.80
CA ALA A 49 3.54 2.81 -5.42
C ALA A 49 4.58 1.68 -5.42
N PHE A 50 4.24 0.49 -4.89
CA PHE A 50 5.14 -0.67 -4.97
C PHE A 50 5.40 -1.13 -6.42
N LEU A 51 4.37 -1.09 -7.27
CA LEU A 51 4.52 -1.44 -8.68
C LEU A 51 5.42 -0.44 -9.42
N ALA A 52 5.23 0.86 -9.18
CA ALA A 52 6.07 1.91 -9.76
C ALA A 52 7.53 1.77 -9.30
N LEU A 53 7.75 1.54 -8.00
CA LEU A 53 9.08 1.32 -7.45
C LEU A 53 9.76 0.10 -8.08
N TRP A 54 9.04 -1.02 -8.20
CA TRP A 54 9.55 -2.21 -8.88
C TRP A 54 9.91 -1.93 -10.33
N ALA A 55 9.08 -1.18 -11.06
CA ALA A 55 9.37 -0.82 -12.45
C ALA A 55 10.65 0.02 -12.56
N ILE A 56 10.82 1.04 -11.70
CA ILE A 56 12.02 1.88 -11.65
C ILE A 56 13.26 1.03 -11.34
N GLU A 57 13.19 0.15 -10.34
CA GLU A 57 14.30 -0.75 -9.98
C GLU A 57 14.76 -1.65 -11.13
N ASN A 58 13.82 -2.11 -11.97
CA ASN A 58 14.15 -3.01 -13.07
C ASN A 58 14.64 -2.30 -14.33
N LEU A 59 14.22 -1.03 -14.53
CA LEU A 59 14.59 -0.23 -15.69
C LEU A 59 15.89 0.57 -15.48
N SER A 60 16.19 0.96 -14.25
CA SER A 60 17.29 1.88 -13.90
C SER A 60 18.55 1.17 -13.39
N LYS A 61 18.86 -0.04 -13.89
CA LYS A 61 20.01 -0.80 -13.39
C LYS A 61 21.32 -0.01 -13.55
N ASN A 62 22.07 0.11 -12.46
CA ASN A 62 23.42 0.71 -12.35
C ASN A 62 23.49 2.25 -12.34
N ASP A 63 22.42 2.95 -11.97
CA ASP A 63 22.48 4.39 -11.67
C ASP A 63 22.50 4.63 -10.13
N PRO A 64 23.64 5.06 -9.55
CA PRO A 64 23.77 5.26 -8.11
C PRO A 64 22.81 6.32 -7.53
N GLU A 65 22.46 7.36 -8.30
CA GLU A 65 21.53 8.38 -7.85
C GLU A 65 20.11 7.82 -7.75
N ILE A 66 19.75 6.94 -8.69
CA ILE A 66 18.45 6.27 -8.67
C ILE A 66 18.39 5.24 -7.54
N GLU A 67 19.49 4.54 -7.24
CA GLU A 67 19.56 3.61 -6.10
C GLU A 67 19.27 4.31 -4.76
N GLU A 68 19.85 5.49 -4.52
CA GLU A 68 19.56 6.28 -3.31
C GLU A 68 18.07 6.65 -3.23
N ARG A 69 17.50 7.14 -4.33
CA ARG A 69 16.08 7.51 -4.41
C ARG A 69 15.15 6.32 -4.17
N ILE A 70 15.52 5.13 -4.65
CA ILE A 70 14.79 3.87 -4.40
C ILE A 70 14.77 3.54 -2.90
N VAL A 71 15.90 3.66 -2.20
CA VAL A 71 15.99 3.39 -0.76
C VAL A 71 15.13 4.37 0.04
N ILE A 72 15.15 5.65 -0.32
CA ILE A 72 14.30 6.68 0.29
C ILE A 72 12.82 6.35 0.05
N ALA A 73 12.44 5.99 -1.19
CA ALA A 73 11.07 5.61 -1.53
C ALA A 73 10.58 4.41 -0.72
N LYS A 74 11.39 3.34 -0.59
CA LYS A 74 11.06 2.18 0.27
C LYS A 74 10.81 2.56 1.72
N SER A 75 11.64 3.46 2.26
CA SER A 75 11.52 3.94 3.63
C SER A 75 10.22 4.73 3.84
N ASN A 76 9.88 5.59 2.87
CA ASN A 76 8.64 6.34 2.89
C ASN A 76 7.40 5.44 2.81
N LEU A 77 7.41 4.39 1.96
CA LEU A 77 6.31 3.42 1.90
C LEU A 77 6.17 2.62 3.20
N SER A 78 7.29 2.25 3.82
CA SER A 78 7.29 1.56 5.11
C SER A 78 6.72 2.45 6.21
N LYS A 79 7.10 3.73 6.25
CA LYS A 79 6.53 4.73 7.16
C LYS A 79 5.02 4.90 6.94
N LYS A 80 4.58 5.03 5.69
CA LYS A 80 3.15 5.13 5.33
C LYS A 80 2.34 3.93 5.82
N LEU A 81 2.89 2.72 5.71
CA LEU A 81 2.25 1.51 6.24
C LEU A 81 2.18 1.52 7.78
N ALA A 82 3.25 1.96 8.45
CA ALA A 82 3.28 2.08 9.92
C ALA A 82 2.28 3.13 10.44
N ASP A 83 2.21 4.30 9.76
CA ASP A 83 1.25 5.36 10.09
C ASP A 83 -0.19 4.89 9.91
N TYR A 84 -0.47 4.13 8.84
CA TYR A 84 -1.77 3.50 8.65
C TYR A 84 -2.09 2.48 9.74
N ALA A 85 -1.14 1.60 10.09
CA ALA A 85 -1.33 0.64 11.18
C ALA A 85 -1.64 1.36 12.51
N LYS A 86 -0.92 2.45 12.81
CA LYS A 86 -1.20 3.31 13.97
C LYS A 86 -2.61 3.91 13.92
N LYS A 87 -3.04 4.41 12.76
CA LYS A 87 -4.41 4.92 12.56
C LYS A 87 -5.44 3.83 12.87
N ILE A 88 -5.27 2.63 12.31
CA ILE A 88 -6.18 1.51 12.55
C ILE A 88 -6.19 1.09 14.03
N LEU A 89 -5.04 1.04 14.70
CA LEU A 89 -4.98 0.74 16.13
C LEU A 89 -5.75 1.76 16.97
N ASN A 90 -5.68 3.04 16.61
CA ASN A 90 -6.45 4.09 17.27
C ASN A 90 -7.95 4.00 16.99
N GLU A 91 -8.37 3.41 15.85
CA GLU A 91 -9.79 3.11 15.59
C GLU A 91 -10.30 1.92 16.43
N ILE A 92 -9.41 1.02 16.87
CA ILE A 92 -9.76 -0.19 17.66
C ILE A 92 -9.75 0.08 19.15
N LYS A 93 -8.84 0.93 19.64
CA LYS A 93 -8.77 1.31 21.05
C LYS A 93 -9.96 2.24 21.37
N TRP A 94 -10.93 1.68 22.09
CA TRP A 94 -11.96 2.42 22.82
C TRP A 94 -11.32 3.36 23.85
#